data_AF-A0A2V6G157-F1
#
_entry.id   AF-A0A2V6G157-F1
#
_cell.length_a   1.000
_cell.length_b   1.000
_cell.length_c   1.000
_cell.angle_alpha   90.00
_cell.angle_beta   90.00
_cell.angle_gamma   90.00
#
_symmetry.space_group_name_H-M   'P 1'
#
loop_
_entity.id
_entity.type
_entity.pdbx_description
1 polymer ?
#
loop_
_entity_poly.entity_id
_entity_poly.type
_entity_poly.pdbx_seq_one_letter_code
_entity_poly.pdbx_strand_id
1 'polypeptide(L)'
;SGRGNWDVVHTIPYCIGVLRGEIPDDNPRKITKTIALILLVHCVGDIHQPLHVGAEYFNEEGEAVDPDRGTTGLSDEGGNALSLVHNPTAERPRHYYHSFHAYWDLDTVRNLTIGTPDEVPKEQRESVYGPAKEKLIANFVANEPKNWRTSGDPKTWAEQWANEILPIAREAHVRVQFQHIHRQEKNGRVFAKGEAREIGTGYLDWSTQVVGDELHKAGWRLAGLLQKVL
;
A
#
# COMPACT_ATOMS: atom_id res chain seq x y z
N SER A 1 -13.84 -4.12 14.44
CA SER A 1 -13.11 -5.28 13.87
C SER A 1 -12.04 -4.74 12.93
N GLY A 2 -11.18 -5.55 12.31
CA GLY A 2 -10.35 -5.06 11.18
C GLY A 2 -9.08 -4.27 11.50
N ARG A 3 -8.66 -4.21 12.77
CA ARG A 3 -7.31 -3.76 13.17
C ARG A 3 -6.56 -4.92 13.81
N GLY A 4 -5.34 -5.17 13.35
CA GLY A 4 -4.46 -6.15 13.97
C GLY A 4 -3.88 -5.59 15.26
N ASN A 5 -3.64 -6.43 16.26
CA ASN A 5 -2.96 -6.00 17.50
C ASN A 5 -1.53 -5.49 17.25
N TRP A 6 -0.98 -5.74 16.06
CA TRP A 6 0.39 -5.44 15.66
C TRP A 6 0.48 -5.13 14.16
N ASP A 7 -0.31 -4.18 13.71
CA ASP A 7 -0.21 -3.66 12.34
C ASP A 7 0.97 -2.67 12.19
N VAL A 8 1.07 -2.08 11.00
CA VAL A 8 2.09 -1.09 10.65
C VAL A 8 2.04 0.16 11.55
N VAL A 9 0.84 0.58 12.00
CA VAL A 9 0.62 1.74 12.87
C VAL A 9 1.19 1.49 14.27
N HIS A 10 1.18 0.24 14.74
CA HIS A 10 1.77 -0.15 16.02
C HIS A 10 3.27 -0.47 15.92
N THR A 11 3.72 -1.01 14.77
CA THR A 11 5.11 -1.45 14.58
C THR A 11 6.09 -0.28 14.48
N ILE A 12 5.71 0.81 13.80
CA ILE A 12 6.53 2.02 13.67
C ILE A 12 6.89 2.64 15.04
N PRO A 13 5.94 2.99 15.93
CA PRO A 13 6.28 3.56 17.23
C PRO A 13 7.05 2.60 18.14
N TYR A 14 6.84 1.29 18.00
CA TYR A 14 7.64 0.30 18.72
C TYR A 14 9.12 0.35 18.28
N CYS A 15 9.37 0.39 16.97
CA CYS A 15 10.73 0.50 16.44
C CYS A 15 11.40 1.81 16.87
N ILE A 16 10.65 2.93 16.89
CA ILE A 16 11.12 4.21 17.40
C ILE A 16 11.53 4.10 18.89
N GLY A 17 10.71 3.45 19.71
CA GLY A 17 11.02 3.23 21.13
C GLY A 17 12.30 2.43 21.34
N VAL A 18 12.54 1.39 20.53
CA VAL A 18 13.80 0.61 20.57
C VAL A 18 15.00 1.48 20.16
N LEU A 19 14.88 2.24 19.06
CA LEU A 19 15.98 3.09 18.56
C LEU A 19 16.38 4.17 19.58
N ARG A 20 15.39 4.78 20.24
CA ARG A 20 15.58 5.77 21.32
C ARG A 20 16.06 5.17 22.64
N GLY A 21 16.10 3.84 22.77
CA GLY A 21 16.45 3.15 24.02
C GLY A 21 15.36 3.23 25.11
N GLU A 22 14.14 3.63 24.74
CA GLU A 22 12.96 3.60 25.63
C GLU A 22 12.48 2.16 25.84
N ILE A 23 12.70 1.29 24.86
CA ILE A 23 12.45 -0.15 24.91
C ILE A 23 13.80 -0.86 24.85
N PRO A 24 14.10 -1.78 25.79
CA PRO A 24 15.39 -2.46 25.82
C PRO A 24 15.53 -3.46 24.66
N ASP A 25 16.77 -3.72 24.22
CA ASP A 25 17.06 -4.62 23.10
C ASP A 25 16.71 -6.10 23.38
N ASP A 26 16.54 -6.49 24.65
CA ASP A 26 16.14 -7.84 25.08
C ASP A 26 14.62 -8.05 25.15
N ASN A 27 13.85 -7.10 24.60
CA ASN A 27 12.38 -7.09 24.63
C ASN A 27 11.73 -8.41 24.15
N PRO A 28 10.47 -8.67 24.53
CA PRO A 28 9.77 -9.91 24.18
C PRO A 28 9.68 -10.20 22.68
N ARG A 29 9.79 -9.16 21.83
CA ARG A 29 9.75 -9.28 20.37
C ARG A 29 11.10 -9.58 19.73
N LYS A 30 12.19 -9.54 20.50
CA LYS A 30 13.57 -9.72 20.01
C LYS A 30 13.96 -8.74 18.90
N ILE A 31 13.36 -7.55 18.93
CA ILE A 31 13.68 -6.47 18.01
C ILE A 31 14.85 -5.68 18.62
N THR A 32 16.05 -5.87 18.08
CA THR A 32 17.23 -5.05 18.40
C THR A 32 17.19 -3.72 17.66
N LYS A 33 18.04 -2.75 18.00
CA LYS A 33 18.20 -1.50 17.22
C LYS A 33 18.40 -1.71 15.72
N THR A 34 19.21 -2.70 15.31
CA THR A 34 19.42 -3.00 13.88
C THR A 34 18.14 -3.49 13.21
N ILE A 35 17.40 -4.39 13.87
CA ILE A 35 16.12 -4.90 13.36
C ILE A 35 15.09 -3.77 13.33
N ALA A 36 15.05 -2.93 14.37
CA ALA A 36 14.17 -1.78 14.45
C ALA A 36 14.40 -0.80 13.29
N LEU A 37 15.65 -0.53 12.91
CA LEU A 37 15.96 0.32 11.75
C LEU A 37 15.44 -0.30 10.44
N ILE A 38 15.70 -1.59 10.20
CA ILE A 38 15.25 -2.28 8.99
C ILE A 38 13.71 -2.29 8.90
N LEU A 39 13.04 -2.64 10.00
CA LEU A 39 11.59 -2.62 10.08
C LEU A 39 11.04 -1.20 9.88
N LEU A 40 11.69 -0.18 10.44
CA LEU A 40 11.23 1.20 10.28
C LEU A 40 11.30 1.64 8.82
N VAL A 41 12.39 1.34 8.11
CA VAL A 41 12.50 1.63 6.66
C VAL A 41 11.40 0.93 5.87
N HIS A 42 11.15 -0.35 6.15
CA HIS A 42 10.14 -1.14 5.46
C HIS A 42 8.71 -0.63 5.73
N CYS A 43 8.34 -0.50 7.01
CA CYS A 43 7.01 -0.08 7.42
C CYS A 43 6.65 1.33 6.98
N VAL A 44 7.63 2.24 6.87
CA VAL A 44 7.37 3.58 6.29
C VAL A 44 7.04 3.48 4.80
N GLY A 45 7.62 2.53 4.06
CA GLY A 45 7.18 2.23 2.69
C GLY A 45 5.76 1.67 2.67
N ASP A 46 5.50 0.62 3.45
CA ASP A 46 4.20 -0.08 3.45
C ASP A 46 3.03 0.83 3.84
N ILE A 47 3.20 1.68 4.85
CA ILE A 47 2.10 2.56 5.29
C ILE A 47 1.67 3.57 4.23
N HIS A 48 2.52 3.84 3.22
CA HIS A 48 2.20 4.71 2.08
C HIS A 48 1.55 3.97 0.92
N GLN A 49 1.44 2.63 0.97
CA GLN A 49 0.70 1.84 0.00
C GLN A 49 -0.76 1.74 0.47
N PRO A 50 -1.74 2.29 -0.27
CA PRO A 50 -3.13 2.39 0.19
C PRO A 50 -3.77 1.09 0.71
N LEU A 51 -3.54 -0.03 0.05
CA LEU A 51 -4.09 -1.34 0.39
C LEU A 51 -3.35 -2.07 1.53
N HIS A 52 -2.25 -1.51 2.06
CA HIS A 52 -1.68 -1.95 3.35
C HIS A 52 -2.42 -1.29 4.53
N VAL A 53 -3.18 -0.22 4.29
CA VAL A 53 -3.89 0.54 5.34
C VAL A 53 -5.41 0.31 5.27
N GLY A 54 -5.98 0.22 4.07
CA GLY A 54 -7.42 0.01 3.87
C GLY A 54 -7.75 -1.33 3.22
N ALA A 55 -8.87 -1.90 3.65
CA ALA A 55 -9.44 -3.14 3.12
C ALA A 55 -10.96 -2.95 2.98
N GLU A 56 -11.57 -3.62 1.99
CA GLU A 56 -13.02 -3.73 1.89
C GLU A 56 -13.51 -4.98 2.63
N TYR A 57 -14.74 -4.91 3.15
CA TYR A 57 -15.39 -6.01 3.84
C TYR A 57 -16.71 -6.33 3.17
N PHE A 58 -17.06 -7.62 3.11
CA PHE A 58 -18.25 -8.10 2.40
C PHE A 58 -19.12 -8.96 3.31
N ASN A 59 -20.45 -8.87 3.17
CA ASN A 59 -21.36 -9.86 3.77
C ASN A 59 -21.28 -11.21 3.01
N GLU A 60 -22.02 -12.21 3.47
CA GLU A 60 -22.08 -13.55 2.84
C GLU A 60 -22.69 -13.49 1.43
N GLU A 61 -23.49 -12.46 1.14
CA GLU A 61 -24.07 -12.17 -0.17
C GLU A 61 -23.09 -11.47 -1.13
N GLY A 62 -21.92 -11.07 -0.65
CA GLY A 62 -20.87 -10.42 -1.44
C GLY A 62 -21.06 -8.91 -1.63
N GLU A 63 -21.91 -8.27 -0.83
CA GLU A 63 -22.13 -6.83 -0.80
C GLU A 63 -21.16 -6.17 0.19
N ALA A 64 -20.65 -4.98 -0.15
CA ALA A 64 -19.76 -4.24 0.73
C ALA A 64 -20.46 -3.81 2.02
N VAL A 65 -19.78 -3.98 3.17
CA VAL A 65 -20.30 -3.67 4.51
C VAL A 65 -19.25 -2.98 5.38
N ASP A 66 -19.72 -2.18 6.32
CA ASP A 66 -18.88 -1.55 7.34
C ASP A 66 -18.88 -2.42 8.62
N PRO A 67 -17.77 -3.11 8.95
CA PRO A 67 -17.73 -4.02 10.09
C PRO A 67 -17.83 -3.31 11.44
N ASP A 68 -17.59 -2.00 11.50
CA ASP A 68 -17.73 -1.22 12.72
C ASP A 68 -19.17 -0.75 12.95
N ARG A 69 -20.08 -0.97 11.99
CA ARG A 69 -21.53 -0.74 12.13
C ARG A 69 -22.32 -1.98 12.54
N GLY A 70 -21.64 -3.04 12.97
CA GLY A 70 -22.25 -4.22 13.59
C GLY A 70 -22.55 -5.39 12.65
N THR A 71 -22.25 -5.26 11.36
CA THR A 71 -22.31 -6.40 10.42
C THR A 71 -20.95 -7.07 10.36
N THR A 72 -20.86 -8.35 10.73
CA THR A 72 -19.62 -9.12 10.50
C THR A 72 -19.35 -9.17 9.00
N GLY A 73 -18.15 -8.74 8.59
CA GLY A 73 -17.72 -8.74 7.20
C GLY A 73 -16.52 -9.65 6.96
N LEU A 74 -16.52 -10.30 5.81
CA LEU A 74 -15.40 -11.03 5.21
C LEU A 74 -14.44 -10.01 4.58
N SER A 75 -13.21 -9.91 5.08
CA SER A 75 -12.21 -9.01 4.49
C SER A 75 -11.76 -9.49 3.12
N ASP A 76 -11.44 -8.55 2.23
CA ASP A 76 -10.74 -8.79 0.97
C ASP A 76 -9.23 -9.01 1.10
N GLU A 77 -8.71 -9.01 2.33
CA GLU A 77 -7.30 -9.17 2.67
C GLU A 77 -6.41 -8.05 2.10
N GLY A 78 -6.90 -6.81 2.15
CA GLY A 78 -6.23 -5.65 1.55
C GLY A 78 -6.15 -5.80 0.03
N GLY A 79 -7.19 -6.35 -0.58
CA GLY A 79 -7.23 -6.68 -2.01
C GLY A 79 -6.42 -7.92 -2.44
N ASN A 80 -5.76 -8.65 -1.53
CA ASN A 80 -5.01 -9.85 -1.93
C ASN A 80 -5.91 -10.97 -2.46
N ALA A 81 -7.15 -11.03 -1.99
CA ALA A 81 -8.12 -12.04 -2.39
C ALA A 81 -8.96 -11.65 -3.61
N LEU A 82 -8.75 -10.46 -4.17
CA LEU A 82 -9.47 -9.97 -5.34
C LEU A 82 -8.54 -9.96 -6.56
N SER A 83 -9.02 -10.40 -7.71
CA SER A 83 -8.37 -10.04 -8.98
C SER A 83 -8.72 -8.60 -9.37
N LEU A 84 -7.93 -7.97 -10.23
CA LEU A 84 -8.24 -6.65 -10.79
C LEU A 84 -8.43 -6.76 -12.31
N VAL A 85 -9.49 -6.15 -12.82
CA VAL A 85 -9.78 -6.10 -14.25
C VAL A 85 -9.89 -4.66 -14.72
N HIS A 86 -8.93 -4.22 -15.53
CA HIS A 86 -9.02 -2.93 -16.23
C HIS A 86 -9.87 -3.06 -17.49
N ASN A 87 -10.68 -2.03 -17.75
CA ASN A 87 -11.49 -1.94 -18.96
C ASN A 87 -10.61 -1.54 -20.16
N PRO A 88 -10.99 -1.93 -21.40
CA PRO A 88 -10.28 -1.51 -22.59
C PRO A 88 -10.45 0.00 -22.85
N THR A 89 -9.41 0.64 -23.39
CA THR A 89 -9.46 2.00 -23.95
C THR A 89 -9.26 1.95 -25.48
N ALA A 90 -9.19 3.11 -26.15
CA ALA A 90 -8.82 3.15 -27.56
C ALA A 90 -7.37 2.73 -27.80
N GLU A 91 -6.51 2.95 -26.81
CA GLU A 91 -5.06 2.71 -26.85
C GLU A 91 -4.65 1.36 -26.25
N ARG A 92 -5.46 0.79 -25.35
CA ARG A 92 -5.08 -0.40 -24.57
C ARG A 92 -6.19 -1.45 -24.52
N PRO A 93 -5.88 -2.74 -24.70
CA PRO A 93 -6.85 -3.80 -24.50
C PRO A 93 -7.19 -3.95 -23.01
N ARG A 94 -8.26 -4.70 -22.74
CA ARG A 94 -8.61 -5.13 -21.38
C ARG A 94 -7.44 -5.89 -20.76
N HIS A 95 -7.11 -5.60 -19.51
CA HIS A 95 -6.04 -6.28 -18.78
C HIS A 95 -6.58 -6.96 -17.51
N TYR A 96 -6.06 -8.13 -17.19
CA TYR A 96 -6.39 -8.90 -16.00
C TYR A 96 -5.16 -9.06 -15.09
N TYR A 97 -5.29 -8.69 -13.82
CA TYR A 97 -4.27 -8.91 -12.78
C TYR A 97 -4.77 -9.92 -11.77
N HIS A 98 -3.89 -10.85 -11.39
CA HIS A 98 -4.25 -11.94 -10.47
C HIS A 98 -4.56 -11.48 -9.04
N SER A 99 -4.05 -10.33 -8.62
CA SER A 99 -4.26 -9.77 -7.29
C SER A 99 -4.34 -8.25 -7.37
N PHE A 100 -5.38 -7.69 -6.76
CA PHE A 100 -5.59 -6.25 -6.65
C PHE A 100 -4.50 -5.63 -5.78
N HIS A 101 -4.10 -6.30 -4.70
CA HIS A 101 -2.97 -5.88 -3.88
C HIS A 101 -1.64 -5.89 -4.65
N ALA A 102 -1.35 -6.99 -5.35
CA ALA A 102 -0.09 -7.12 -6.08
C ALA A 102 0.04 -6.09 -7.21
N TYR A 103 -1.08 -5.68 -7.81
CA TYR A 103 -1.11 -4.58 -8.77
C TYR A 103 -0.57 -3.28 -8.14
N TRP A 104 -1.00 -2.94 -6.92
CA TRP A 104 -0.53 -1.76 -6.19
C TRP A 104 0.91 -1.87 -5.68
N ASP A 105 1.35 -3.07 -5.29
CA ASP A 105 2.72 -3.30 -4.82
C ASP A 105 3.75 -3.27 -5.95
N LEU A 106 3.38 -3.76 -7.15
CA LEU A 106 4.34 -4.07 -8.21
C LEU A 106 4.05 -3.32 -9.52
N ASP A 107 2.84 -3.42 -10.03
CA ASP A 107 2.55 -2.98 -11.40
C ASP A 107 2.42 -1.46 -11.50
N THR A 108 1.80 -0.80 -10.53
CA THR A 108 1.78 0.68 -10.43
C THR A 108 3.19 1.28 -10.32
N VAL A 109 4.08 0.65 -9.55
CA VAL A 109 5.49 1.09 -9.40
C VAL A 109 6.24 0.93 -10.72
N ARG A 110 6.00 -0.16 -11.46
CA ARG A 110 6.54 -0.35 -12.81
C ARG A 110 5.98 0.66 -13.80
N ASN A 111 4.68 0.95 -13.74
CA ASN A 111 4.05 1.95 -14.59
C ASN A 111 4.68 3.33 -14.38
N LEU A 112 4.97 3.68 -13.12
CA LEU A 112 5.62 4.94 -12.77
C LEU A 112 7.05 5.06 -13.33
N THR A 113 7.78 3.96 -13.42
CA THR A 113 9.18 3.99 -13.91
C THR A 113 9.26 3.90 -15.42
N ILE A 114 8.60 2.92 -16.04
CA ILE A 114 8.77 2.58 -17.46
C ILE A 114 7.48 2.61 -18.28
N GLY A 115 6.36 3.04 -17.71
CA GLY A 115 5.05 2.93 -18.35
C GLY A 115 4.48 1.50 -18.28
N THR A 116 3.36 1.26 -18.96
CA THR A 116 2.65 -0.03 -18.87
C THR A 116 3.53 -1.15 -19.45
N PRO A 117 3.88 -2.21 -18.70
CA PRO A 117 4.84 -3.23 -19.13
C PRO A 117 4.48 -3.96 -20.44
N ASP A 118 3.22 -3.93 -20.87
CA ASP A 118 2.78 -4.49 -22.15
C ASP A 118 3.35 -3.73 -23.36
N GLU A 119 3.84 -2.50 -23.14
CA GLU A 119 4.48 -1.66 -24.17
C GLU A 119 5.99 -1.97 -24.30
N VAL A 120 6.60 -2.69 -23.33
CA VAL A 120 8.03 -3.05 -23.32
C VAL A 120 8.23 -4.57 -23.37
N PRO A 121 8.87 -5.11 -24.42
CA PRO A 121 9.20 -6.55 -24.52
C PRO A 121 9.92 -7.06 -23.27
N LYS A 122 9.56 -8.26 -22.80
CA LYS A 122 10.06 -8.81 -21.52
C LYS A 122 11.59 -8.81 -21.45
N GLU A 123 12.26 -9.08 -22.57
CA GLU A 123 13.71 -9.14 -22.70
C GLU A 123 14.39 -7.77 -22.51
N GLN A 124 13.64 -6.67 -22.70
CA GLN A 124 14.12 -5.29 -22.58
C GLN A 124 13.73 -4.63 -21.26
N ARG A 125 12.85 -5.25 -20.47
CA ARG A 125 12.31 -4.63 -19.24
C ARG A 125 13.42 -4.27 -18.26
N GLU A 126 14.37 -5.16 -18.00
CA GLU A 126 15.46 -4.89 -17.04
C GLU A 126 16.39 -3.77 -17.51
N SER A 127 16.74 -3.73 -18.81
CA SER A 127 17.65 -2.72 -19.35
C SER A 127 17.05 -1.31 -19.36
N VAL A 128 15.73 -1.20 -19.44
CA VAL A 128 15.00 0.08 -19.36
C VAL A 128 14.67 0.44 -17.91
N TYR A 129 14.32 -0.55 -17.08
CA TYR A 129 13.86 -0.33 -15.70
C TYR A 129 14.96 0.26 -14.80
N GLY A 130 16.19 -0.25 -14.88
CA GLY A 130 17.31 0.25 -14.07
C GLY A 130 17.54 1.76 -14.21
N PRO A 131 17.86 2.25 -15.43
CA PRO A 131 18.06 3.68 -15.68
C PRO A 131 16.84 4.55 -15.39
N ALA A 132 15.62 4.07 -15.70
CA ALA A 132 14.40 4.82 -15.46
C ALA A 132 14.12 4.98 -13.96
N LYS A 133 14.34 3.92 -13.17
CA LYS A 133 14.26 3.96 -11.71
C LYS A 133 15.27 4.94 -11.11
N GLU A 134 16.52 4.93 -11.57
CA GLU A 134 17.55 5.88 -11.10
C GLU A 134 17.16 7.33 -11.39
N LYS A 135 16.64 7.59 -12.60
CA LYS A 135 16.14 8.92 -12.98
C LYS A 135 14.96 9.38 -12.10
N LEU A 136 14.02 8.48 -11.83
CA LEU A 136 12.88 8.76 -10.96
C LEU A 136 13.34 9.10 -9.53
N ILE A 137 14.24 8.29 -8.96
CA ILE A 137 14.81 8.54 -7.63
C ILE A 137 15.56 9.88 -7.60
N ALA A 138 16.38 10.17 -8.61
CA ALA A 138 17.08 11.46 -8.70
C ALA A 138 16.10 12.63 -8.73
N ASN A 139 14.97 12.50 -9.42
CA ASN A 139 13.91 13.51 -9.43
C ASN A 139 13.23 13.66 -8.06
N PHE A 140 12.94 12.57 -7.35
CA PHE A 140 12.38 12.61 -5.99
C PHE A 140 13.36 13.23 -4.98
N VAL A 141 14.66 13.03 -5.14
CA VAL A 141 15.67 13.65 -4.27
C VAL A 141 15.80 15.15 -4.57
N ALA A 142 15.76 15.54 -5.84
CA ALA A 142 15.95 16.92 -6.27
C ALA A 142 14.76 17.84 -5.97
N ASN A 143 13.56 17.30 -5.74
CA ASN A 143 12.34 18.07 -5.56
C ASN A 143 11.67 17.71 -4.25
N GLU A 144 11.32 18.69 -3.43
CA GLU A 144 10.58 18.43 -2.19
C GLU A 144 9.09 18.14 -2.50
N PRO A 145 8.51 17.03 -2.01
CA PRO A 145 7.09 16.73 -2.18
C PRO A 145 6.23 17.74 -1.41
N LYS A 146 4.97 17.89 -1.81
CA LYS A 146 4.03 18.72 -1.03
C LYS A 146 3.53 17.94 0.19
N ASN A 147 3.30 18.65 1.30
CA ASN A 147 2.63 18.13 2.51
C ASN A 147 3.27 16.86 3.12
N TRP A 148 4.57 16.63 2.92
CA TRP A 148 5.23 15.44 3.48
C TRP A 148 5.55 15.55 4.96
N ARG A 149 5.76 16.77 5.48
CA ARG A 149 6.16 17.00 6.87
C ARG A 149 5.05 16.59 7.83
N THR A 150 5.44 15.94 8.91
CA THR A 150 4.54 15.55 10.01
C THR A 150 5.02 16.18 11.30
N SER A 151 4.08 16.67 12.10
CA SER A 151 4.37 17.44 13.31
C SER A 151 4.17 16.59 14.58
N GLY A 152 4.69 17.08 15.71
CA GLY A 152 4.59 16.38 17.00
C GLY A 152 5.61 15.25 17.18
N ASP A 153 5.39 14.41 18.19
CA ASP A 153 6.28 13.28 18.49
C ASP A 153 6.22 12.23 17.36
N PRO A 154 7.38 11.81 16.80
CA PRO A 154 7.47 10.71 15.86
C PRO A 154 6.68 9.44 16.18
N LYS A 155 6.47 9.12 17.48
CA LYS A 155 5.64 7.98 17.87
C LYS A 155 4.15 8.10 17.48
N THR A 156 3.70 9.30 17.13
CA THR A 156 2.32 9.55 16.67
C THR A 156 2.19 9.62 15.15
N TRP A 157 3.30 9.61 14.41
CA TRP A 157 3.28 9.89 12.97
C TRP A 157 2.63 8.77 12.16
N ALA A 158 2.77 7.51 12.59
CA ALA A 158 2.18 6.38 11.88
C ALA A 158 0.65 6.48 11.79
N GLU A 159 -0.02 6.89 12.88
CA GLU A 159 -1.47 7.11 12.86
C GLU A 159 -1.85 8.28 11.96
N GLN A 160 -1.07 9.37 11.97
CA GLN A 160 -1.29 10.53 11.09
C GLN A 160 -1.18 10.12 9.62
N TRP A 161 -0.14 9.37 9.24
CA TRP A 161 0.04 8.87 7.87
C TRP A 161 -1.07 7.90 7.47
N ALA A 162 -1.46 6.96 8.34
CA ALA A 162 -2.58 6.08 8.06
C ALA A 162 -3.87 6.87 7.79
N ASN A 163 -4.15 7.92 8.57
CA ASN A 163 -5.32 8.78 8.35
C ASN A 163 -5.28 9.54 7.01
N GLU A 164 -4.09 9.89 6.52
CA GLU A 164 -3.92 10.49 5.18
C GLU A 164 -4.12 9.48 4.05
N ILE A 165 -3.75 8.22 4.28
CA ILE A 165 -3.78 7.15 3.27
C ILE A 165 -5.17 6.49 3.18
N LEU A 166 -5.92 6.40 4.29
CA LEU A 166 -7.26 5.80 4.32
C LEU A 166 -8.23 6.35 3.25
N PRO A 167 -8.32 7.67 3.01
CA PRO A 167 -9.12 8.21 1.90
C PRO A 167 -8.69 7.70 0.52
N ILE A 168 -7.38 7.54 0.29
CA ILE A 168 -6.84 7.01 -0.96
C ILE A 168 -7.18 5.54 -1.11
N ALA A 169 -7.06 4.77 -0.02
CA ALA A 169 -7.46 3.37 0.01
C ALA A 169 -8.95 3.22 -0.29
N ARG A 170 -9.80 4.07 0.29
CA ARG A 170 -11.22 4.11 -0.05
C ARG A 170 -11.44 4.44 -1.53
N GLU A 171 -10.70 5.41 -2.07
CA GLU A 171 -10.81 5.78 -3.49
C GLU A 171 -10.45 4.60 -4.41
N ALA A 172 -9.43 3.81 -4.05
CA ALA A 172 -9.05 2.59 -4.78
C ALA A 172 -10.23 1.60 -4.88
N HIS A 173 -10.97 1.39 -3.80
CA HIS A 173 -12.09 0.45 -3.76
C HIS A 173 -13.35 1.00 -4.46
N VAL A 174 -13.66 2.30 -4.36
CA VAL A 174 -14.87 2.87 -5.00
C VAL A 174 -14.72 3.09 -6.51
N ARG A 175 -13.49 3.07 -7.03
CA ARG A 175 -13.20 3.12 -8.48
C ARG A 175 -13.40 1.76 -9.17
N VAL A 176 -13.69 0.71 -8.41
CA VAL A 176 -13.98 -0.63 -8.92
C VAL A 176 -15.38 -1.06 -8.49
N GLN A 177 -16.00 -1.91 -9.31
CA GLN A 177 -17.17 -2.67 -8.97
C GLN A 177 -16.74 -4.09 -8.58
N PHE A 178 -17.15 -4.52 -7.40
CA PHE A 178 -16.92 -5.88 -6.94
C PHE A 178 -17.89 -6.85 -7.61
N GLN A 179 -17.37 -7.91 -8.20
CA GLN A 179 -18.12 -8.93 -8.93
C GLN A 179 -17.71 -10.32 -8.45
N HIS A 180 -18.66 -11.26 -8.49
CA HIS A 180 -18.41 -12.67 -8.15
C HIS A 180 -17.81 -12.86 -6.74
N ILE A 181 -18.18 -11.99 -5.80
CA ILE A 181 -17.72 -12.06 -4.42
C ILE A 181 -18.35 -13.28 -3.74
N HIS A 182 -17.50 -14.08 -3.09
CA HIS A 182 -17.92 -15.26 -2.34
C HIS A 182 -16.98 -15.52 -1.17
N ARG A 183 -17.51 -16.18 -0.14
CA ARG A 183 -16.73 -16.69 0.99
C ARG A 183 -15.72 -17.73 0.52
N GLN A 184 -14.47 -17.55 0.91
CA GLN A 184 -13.39 -18.52 0.72
C GLN A 184 -12.77 -18.86 2.07
N GLU A 185 -12.48 -20.13 2.28
CA GLU A 185 -11.70 -20.61 3.42
C GLU A 185 -10.41 -21.28 2.93
N LYS A 186 -9.27 -20.90 3.50
CA LYS A 186 -7.96 -21.48 3.18
C LYS A 186 -7.02 -21.34 4.38
N ASN A 187 -6.35 -22.44 4.75
CA ASN A 187 -5.40 -22.48 5.88
C ASN A 187 -5.98 -21.92 7.19
N GLY A 188 -7.26 -22.22 7.48
CA GLY A 188 -7.96 -21.74 8.68
C GLY A 188 -8.34 -20.25 8.66
N ARG A 189 -8.12 -19.54 7.55
CA ARG A 189 -8.54 -18.16 7.34
C ARG A 189 -9.79 -18.11 6.48
N VAL A 190 -10.69 -17.18 6.80
CA VAL A 190 -11.95 -16.96 6.10
C VAL A 190 -11.93 -15.53 5.55
N PHE A 191 -12.15 -15.37 4.25
CA PHE A 191 -12.04 -14.09 3.54
C PHE A 191 -12.97 -14.04 2.33
N ALA A 192 -13.18 -12.85 1.79
CA ALA A 192 -13.94 -12.62 0.57
C ALA A 192 -13.02 -12.75 -0.66
N LYS A 193 -13.43 -13.53 -1.65
CA LYS A 193 -12.73 -13.70 -2.92
C LYS A 193 -13.64 -13.28 -4.07
N GLY A 194 -13.08 -12.66 -5.11
CA GLY A 194 -13.82 -12.29 -6.31
C GLY A 194 -13.02 -11.38 -7.24
N GLU A 195 -13.70 -10.51 -7.97
CA GLU A 195 -13.11 -9.60 -8.95
C GLU A 195 -13.41 -8.15 -8.60
N ALA A 196 -12.38 -7.30 -8.65
CA ALA A 196 -12.49 -5.85 -8.69
C ALA A 196 -12.43 -5.40 -10.15
N ARG A 197 -13.57 -5.07 -10.74
CA ARG A 197 -13.65 -4.57 -12.12
C ARG A 197 -13.64 -3.05 -12.12
N GLU A 198 -12.74 -2.42 -12.84
CA GLU A 198 -12.71 -0.97 -13.02
C GLU A 198 -14.08 -0.40 -13.44
N ILE A 199 -14.47 0.72 -12.85
CA ILE A 199 -15.63 1.52 -13.27
C ILE A 199 -15.13 2.58 -14.26
N GLY A 200 -15.66 2.57 -15.48
CA GLY A 200 -15.22 3.50 -16.52
C GLY A 200 -13.82 3.16 -17.04
N THR A 201 -12.93 4.13 -17.10
CA THR A 201 -11.51 3.99 -17.48
C THR A 201 -10.64 4.97 -16.66
N GLY A 202 -9.33 4.76 -16.67
CA GLY A 202 -8.34 5.66 -16.06
C GLY A 202 -7.84 5.25 -14.67
N TYR A 203 -8.20 4.07 -14.19
CA TYR A 203 -7.67 3.49 -12.95
C TYR A 203 -6.15 3.40 -12.97
N LEU A 204 -5.59 2.97 -14.11
CA LEU A 204 -4.15 2.85 -14.29
C LEU A 204 -3.41 4.18 -14.13
N ASP A 205 -3.87 5.23 -14.80
CA ASP A 205 -3.19 6.53 -14.76
C ASP A 205 -3.32 7.16 -13.37
N TRP A 206 -4.51 7.06 -12.77
CA TRP A 206 -4.76 7.54 -11.42
C TRP A 206 -3.91 6.81 -10.37
N SER A 207 -3.89 5.48 -10.36
CA SER A 207 -3.11 4.71 -9.37
C SER A 207 -1.60 4.93 -9.55
N THR A 208 -1.13 5.09 -10.79
CA THR A 208 0.27 5.42 -11.10
C THR A 208 0.66 6.78 -10.55
N GLN A 209 -0.21 7.79 -10.70
CA GLN A 209 0.00 9.11 -10.11
C GLN A 209 0.04 9.04 -8.57
N VAL A 210 -0.92 8.34 -7.95
CA VAL A 210 -0.97 8.16 -6.50
C VAL A 210 0.31 7.51 -5.98
N VAL A 211 0.78 6.43 -6.60
CA VAL A 211 2.02 5.76 -6.19
C VAL A 211 3.23 6.67 -6.38
N GLY A 212 3.26 7.51 -7.41
CA GLY A 212 4.27 8.55 -7.59
C GLY A 212 4.30 9.53 -6.42
N ASP A 213 3.15 10.06 -6.03
CA ASP A 213 3.04 11.02 -4.93
C ASP A 213 3.41 10.38 -3.58
N GLU A 214 2.94 9.17 -3.31
CA GLU A 214 3.13 8.51 -2.01
C GLU A 214 4.53 7.93 -1.83
N LEU A 215 5.16 7.36 -2.87
CA LEU A 215 6.58 6.96 -2.79
C LEU A 215 7.48 8.17 -2.57
N HIS A 216 7.16 9.29 -3.21
CA HIS A 216 7.91 10.51 -3.04
C HIS A 216 7.81 11.04 -1.59
N LYS A 217 6.60 11.08 -1.03
CA LYS A 217 6.40 11.43 0.39
C LYS A 217 7.09 10.44 1.33
N ALA A 218 7.00 9.14 1.08
CA ALA A 218 7.57 8.10 1.94
C ALA A 218 9.09 8.26 2.12
N GLY A 219 9.82 8.53 1.04
CA GLY A 219 11.27 8.75 1.09
C GLY A 219 11.65 9.96 1.97
N TRP A 220 10.95 11.09 1.78
CA TRP A 220 11.19 12.30 2.57
C TRP A 220 10.77 12.14 4.03
N ARG A 221 9.63 11.48 4.29
CA ARG A 221 9.15 11.16 5.64
C ARG A 221 10.10 10.24 6.38
N LEU A 222 10.64 9.22 5.71
CA LEU A 222 11.66 8.35 6.30
C LEU A 222 12.91 9.15 6.68
N ALA A 223 13.42 10.00 5.78
CA ALA A 223 14.59 10.83 6.07
C ALA A 223 14.34 11.77 7.27
N GLY A 224 13.19 12.46 7.29
CA GLY A 224 12.80 13.32 8.40
C GLY A 224 12.59 12.57 9.71
N LEU A 225 12.05 11.35 9.66
CA LEU A 225 11.89 10.48 10.82
C LEU A 225 13.24 10.05 11.39
N LEU A 226 14.16 9.59 10.55
CA LEU A 226 15.49 9.15 10.98
C LEU A 226 16.27 10.30 11.64
N GLN A 227 16.18 11.53 11.12
CA GLN A 227 16.77 12.72 11.75
C GLN A 227 16.22 13.05 13.14
N LYS A 228 15.01 12.57 13.49
CA LYS A 228 14.36 12.82 14.78
C LYS A 228 14.52 11.66 15.77
N VAL A 229 15.05 10.53 15.32
CA VAL A 229 15.07 9.28 16.08
C VAL A 229 16.51 8.80 16.34
N LEU A 230 17.42 9.03 15.41
CA LEU A 230 18.86 8.76 15.55
C LEU A 230 19.59 10.01 16.05
#